data_AF-A0A8H7FK60-F1
#
_entry.id   AF-A0A8H7FK60-F1
#
_cell.length_a   1.000
_cell.length_b   1.000
_cell.length_c   1.000
_cell.angle_alpha   90.00
_cell.angle_beta   90.00
_cell.angle_gamma   90.00
#
_symmetry.space_group_name_H-M   'P 1'
#
loop_
_entity.id
_entity.type
_entity.pdbx_description
1 polymer ?
#
loop_
_entity_poly.entity_id
_entity_poly.type
_entity_poly.pdbx_seq_one_letter_code
_entity_poly.pdbx_strand_id
1 'polypeptide(L)' 'MGLLTIIRKNRQKEKEMRILFLGLDNAGKTTILKKLNGEDIMSVSPTLGFNIKTFVHGK' A
#
# COMPACT_ATOMS: atom_id res chain seq x y z
N MET A 1 1.74 -17.50 22.82
CA MET A 1 0.41 -16.99 22.41
C MET A 1 0.24 -15.58 22.97
N GLY A 2 0.73 -14.56 22.26
CA GLY A 2 0.65 -13.17 22.72
C GLY A 2 -0.41 -12.37 21.95
N LEU A 3 -0.75 -11.18 22.47
CA LEU A 3 -1.73 -10.27 21.85
C LEU A 3 -1.41 -9.97 20.37
N LEU A 4 -0.13 -9.75 20.04
CA LEU A 4 0.34 -9.55 18.67
C LEU A 4 0.03 -10.73 17.74
N THR A 5 0.11 -11.96 18.25
CA THR A 5 -0.22 -13.17 17.48
C THR A 5 -1.71 -13.24 17.21
N ILE A 6 -2.55 -12.87 18.18
CA ILE A 6 -4.01 -12.83 18.05
C ILE A 6 -4.42 -11.77 17.01
N ILE A 7 -3.86 -10.56 17.11
CA ILE A 7 -4.11 -9.48 16.14
C ILE A 7 -3.72 -9.92 14.73
N ARG A 8 -2.55 -10.56 14.55
CA ARG A 8 -2.12 -11.08 13.23
C ARG A 8 -3.06 -12.14 12.67
N LYS A 9 -3.56 -13.07 13.51
CA LYS A 9 -4.52 -14.10 13.09
C LYS A 9 -5.85 -13.50 12.63
N ASN A 10 -6.37 -12.48 13.31
CA ASN A 10 -7.61 -11.82 12.88
C ASN A 10 -7.46 -11.12 11.53
N ARG A 11 -6.34 -10.42 11.30
CA ARG A 11 -6.08 -9.76 10.01
C ARG A 11 -5.94 -10.74 8.84
N GLN A 12 -5.40 -11.94 9.09
CA GLN A 12 -5.36 -13.01 8.08
C GLN A 12 -6.77 -13.50 7.71
N LYS A 13 -7.70 -13.59 8.68
CA LYS A 13 -9.11 -13.93 8.39
C LYS A 13 -9.79 -12.87 7.52
N GLU A 14 -9.47 -11.60 7.73
CA GLU A 14 -9.96 -10.47 6.94
C GLU A 14 -9.35 -10.40 5.53
N LYS A 15 -8.46 -11.34 5.16
CA LYS A 15 -7.71 -11.35 3.90
C LYS A 15 -6.95 -10.04 3.64
N GLU A 16 -6.53 -9.35 4.71
CA GLU A 16 -5.79 -8.11 4.59
C GLU A 16 -4.36 -8.39 4.10
N MET A 17 -3.96 -7.76 3.00
CA MET A 17 -2.60 -7.84 2.46
C MET A 17 -1.87 -6.53 2.65
N ARG A 18 -0.63 -6.60 3.15
CA ARG A 18 0.29 -5.45 3.21
C ARG A 18 1.35 -5.61 2.13
N ILE A 19 1.34 -4.71 1.15
CA ILE A 19 2.26 -4.70 0.01
C ILE A 19 3.24 -3.54 0.19
N LEU A 20 4.54 -3.82 0.04
CA LEU A 20 5.60 -2.82 0.06
C LEU A 20 6.13 -2.62 -1.36
N PHE A 21 6.00 -1.40 -1.89
CA PHE A 21 6.55 -1.02 -3.19
C PHE A 21 7.99 -0.52 -3.01
N LEU A 22 8.96 -1.24 -3.59
CA LEU A 22 10.38 -0.88 -3.60
C LEU A 22 10.87 -0.65 -5.03
N GLY A 23 11.99 0.05 -5.16
CA GLY A 23 12.60 0.38 -6.45
C GLY A 23 13.48 1.64 -6.36
N LEU A 24 14.29 1.87 -7.39
CA LEU A 24 15.15 3.06 -7.48
C LEU A 24 14.34 4.36 -7.50
N ASP A 25 15.02 5.48 -7.24
CA ASP A 25 14.42 6.80 -7.43
C ASP A 25 13.89 6.93 -8.86
N ASN A 26 12.76 7.61 -9.01
CA ASN A 26 12.05 7.84 -10.26
C ASN A 26 11.60 6.56 -11.01
N ALA A 27 11.64 5.37 -10.39
CA ALA A 27 11.11 4.14 -10.99
C ALA A 27 9.56 4.09 -11.15
N GLY A 28 8.86 5.20 -10.88
CA GLY A 28 7.40 5.28 -11.03
C GLY A 28 6.58 4.72 -9.85
N LYS A 29 7.19 4.49 -8.68
CA LYS A 29 6.52 3.92 -7.48
C LYS A 29 5.27 4.70 -7.05
N THR A 30 5.35 6.03 -7.02
CA THR A 30 4.22 6.88 -6.62
C THR A 30 3.16 6.94 -7.72
N THR A 31 3.58 6.93 -8.99
CA THR A 31 2.67 6.92 -10.15
C THR A 31 1.82 5.64 -10.19
N ILE A 32 2.41 4.46 -9.96
CA ILE A 32 1.63 3.21 -9.93
C ILE A 32 0.65 3.19 -8.75
N LEU A 33 1.06 3.70 -7.58
CA LEU A 33 0.18 3.79 -6.42
C LEU A 33 -1.02 4.71 -6.67
N LYS A 34 -0.79 5.88 -7.27
CA LYS A 34 -1.86 6.82 -7.67
C LYS A 34 -2.80 6.23 -8.71
N LYS A 35 -2.26 5.56 -9.72
CA LYS A 35 -3.04 4.89 -10.76
C LYS A 35 -3.95 3.80 -10.19
N LEU A 36 -3.43 2.98 -9.26
CA LEU A 36 -4.24 1.96 -8.59
C LEU A 36 -5.36 2.57 -7.73
N ASN A 37 -5.17 3.80 -7.23
CA ASN A 37 -6.17 4.51 -6.44
C ASN A 37 -7.12 5.39 -7.27
N GLY A 38 -7.00 5.38 -8.60
CA GLY A 38 -7.78 6.26 -9.47
C GLY A 38 -7.49 7.75 -9.29
N GLU A 39 -6.32 8.10 -8.75
CA GLU A 39 -5.86 9.48 -8.57
C GLU A 39 -5.19 10.02 -9.85
N ASP A 40 -5.10 11.35 -9.96
CA ASP A 40 -4.36 11.99 -11.05
C ASP A 40 -2.87 11.63 -11.02
N ILE A 41 -2.36 11.22 -12.19
CA ILE A 41 -0.98 10.80 -12.44
C ILE A 41 -0.14 11.89 -13.13
N MET A 42 -0.75 13.00 -13.58
CA MET A 42 -0.03 14.07 -14.28
C MET A 42 0.81 14.91 -13.33
N SER A 43 0.37 15.07 -12.08
CA SER A 43 1.14 15.73 -11.02
C SER A 43 1.70 14.71 -10.02
N VAL A 44 3.00 14.40 -10.13
CA VAL A 44 3.73 13.55 -9.18
C VAL A 44 5.10 14.16 -8.89
N SER A 45 5.43 14.28 -7.60
CA SER A 45 6.74 14.75 -7.13
C SER A 45 7.52 13.61 -6.46
N PRO A 46 8.87 13.70 -6.39
CA PRO A 46 9.69 12.78 -5.61
C PRO A 46 9.17 12.66 -4.18
N THR A 47 9.07 11.43 -3.68
CA THR A 47 8.49 11.16 -2.37
C THR A 47 9.57 11.22 -1.29
N LEU A 48 9.37 12.07 -0.30
CA LEU A 48 10.15 12.05 0.94
C LEU A 48 9.50 11.08 1.92
N GLY A 49 10.24 10.07 2.39
CA GLY A 49 9.73 9.05 3.29
C GLY A 49 8.91 7.96 2.58
N PHE A 50 7.66 7.75 3.00
CA PHE A 50 6.79 6.71 2.45
C PHE A 50 5.32 7.17 2.39
N ASN A 51 4.55 6.54 1.50
CA ASN A 51 3.10 6.69 1.40
C ASN A 51 2.41 5.38 1.76
N ILE A 52 1.29 5.45 2.48
CA ILE A 52 0.42 4.31 2.78
C ILE A 52 -0.95 4.57 2.18
N LYS A 53 -1.45 3.60 1.40
CA LYS A 53 -2.82 3.59 0.86
C LYS A 53 -3.43 2.22 1.13
N THR A 54 -4.70 2.20 1.50
CA THR A 54 -5.49 0.99 1.71
C THR A 54 -6.48 0.85 0.56
N PHE A 55 -6.46 -0.30 -0.09
CA PHE A 55 -7.36 -0.62 -1.19
C PHE A 55 -8.37 -1.68 -0.72
N VAL A 56 -9.63 -1.52 -1.11
CA VAL A 56 -10.66 -2.55 -0.93
C VAL A 56 -10.95 -3.14 -2.31
N HIS A 57 -10.80 -4.45 -2.45
CA HIS A 57 -11.05 -5.16 -3.70
C HIS A 57 -12.01 -6.33 -3.45
N GLY A 58 -13.12 -6.36 -4.19
CA GLY A 58 -14.24 -7.26 -3.97
C GLY A 58 -15.22 -6.72 -2.92
N LYS A 59 -16.52 -6.79 -3.23
CA LYS A 59 -17.55 -6.97 -2.21
C LYS A 59 -17.63 -8.44 -1.87
#